data_AF-A0AAE4CTS4-F1
#
_entry.id   AF-A0AAE4CTS4-F1
#
_cell.length_a   1.000
_cell.length_b   1.000
_cell.length_c   1.000
_cell.angle_alpha   90.00
_cell.angle_beta   90.00
_cell.angle_gamma   90.00
#
_symmetry.space_group_name_H-M   'P 1'
#
loop_
_entity.id
_entity.type
_entity.pdbx_description
1 polymer ?
#
loop_
_entity_poly.entity_id
_entity_poly.type
_entity_poly.pdbx_seq_one_letter_code
_entity_poly.pdbx_strand_id
1 'polypeptide(L)'
;MESILLERSDLLLVFAAAVLRGTEDEPISTDNLLVGLASAEGTRDVLDAAELTRTVAASVRDHRRTAWVSDDRGGPVEVVVSAGGEPAEFTTAAADALRRAERAARENGRDGCDSRDLLIALLGDEQNRAAELLRDCGVPVAALRESLERGRPLRVADPVPRELHRVRDMLIGRTRYPRVRFWRNPLLAIVAPARTNLAPHPLLWQMLETREQARERGRRTPGSDDALLALLAMYELARYYPHLYETGDARYSGGAALAAAGVTYAALRRTAARTDLGADPRPLRKAVPTAPPDTMELLRLLLADRDNRANRLLTAAGIADFRP
;
A
#
# COMPACT_ATOMS: atom_id res chain seq x y z
N MET A 1 30.62 -10.14 18.21
CA MET A 1 30.83 -9.22 17.09
C MET A 1 31.37 -9.94 15.86
N GLU A 2 30.50 -10.18 14.89
CA GLU A 2 30.90 -10.65 13.56
C GLU A 2 30.93 -9.44 12.60
N SER A 3 31.91 -9.40 11.70
CA SER A 3 32.03 -8.33 10.71
C SER A 3 31.57 -8.86 9.35
N ILE A 4 30.45 -8.35 8.84
CA ILE A 4 29.93 -8.62 7.49
C ILE A 4 30.11 -7.32 6.71
N LEU A 5 31.29 -7.18 6.09
CA LEU A 5 31.65 -5.97 5.35
C LEU A 5 30.80 -5.83 4.09
N LEU A 6 29.76 -5.00 4.14
CA LEU A 6 28.93 -4.64 2.99
C LEU A 6 29.38 -3.27 2.46
N GLU A 7 30.35 -3.28 1.55
CA GLU A 7 30.88 -2.05 0.93
C GLU A 7 29.96 -1.50 -0.18
N ARG A 8 28.88 -2.20 -0.55
CA ARG A 8 28.00 -1.78 -1.64
C ARG A 8 26.94 -0.79 -1.15
N SER A 9 26.84 0.33 -1.86
CA SER A 9 25.98 1.47 -1.53
C SER A 9 24.48 1.17 -1.59
N ASP A 10 24.06 0.16 -2.35
CA ASP A 10 22.64 -0.23 -2.49
C ASP A 10 22.10 -0.89 -1.21
N LEU A 11 22.91 -1.73 -0.56
CA LEU A 11 22.54 -2.38 0.70
C LEU A 11 22.53 -1.40 1.89
N LEU A 12 23.37 -0.37 1.89
CA LEU A 12 23.34 0.68 2.92
C LEU A 12 21.96 1.35 3.03
N LEU A 13 21.28 1.56 1.90
CA LEU A 13 19.93 2.13 1.89
C LEU A 13 18.88 1.14 2.43
N VAL A 14 19.06 -0.17 2.19
CA VAL A 14 18.22 -1.22 2.78
C VAL A 14 18.33 -1.16 4.29
N PHE A 15 19.54 -1.12 4.85
CA PHE A 15 19.75 -1.10 6.29
C PHE A 15 19.32 0.22 6.93
N ALA A 16 19.60 1.36 6.31
CA ALA A 16 19.10 2.64 6.81
C ALA A 16 17.57 2.65 6.88
N ALA A 17 16.88 2.06 5.89
CA ALA A 17 15.43 1.94 5.90
C ALA A 17 14.93 0.95 6.98
N ALA A 18 15.66 -0.13 7.23
CA ALA A 18 15.37 -1.11 8.27
C ALA A 18 15.52 -0.50 9.68
N VAL A 19 16.65 0.19 9.94
CA VAL A 19 16.96 0.83 11.22
C VAL A 19 15.95 1.91 11.57
N LEU A 20 15.59 2.79 10.61
CA LEU A 20 14.60 3.85 10.84
C LEU A 20 13.18 3.35 11.20
N ARG A 21 12.93 2.03 11.05
CA ARG A 21 11.62 1.42 11.26
C ARG A 21 11.61 0.40 12.39
N GLY A 22 12.77 -0.07 12.85
CA GLY A 22 12.89 -0.72 14.16
C GLY A 22 12.56 0.26 15.28
N THR A 23 12.11 -0.23 16.42
CA THR A 23 12.24 0.55 17.65
C THR A 23 13.68 0.54 18.11
N GLU A 24 14.12 1.58 18.82
CA GLU A 24 15.52 1.75 19.24
C GLU A 24 16.11 0.51 19.95
N ASP A 25 15.26 -0.35 20.53
CA ASP A 25 15.65 -1.57 21.24
C ASP A 25 15.31 -2.90 20.52
N GLU A 26 14.83 -2.89 19.27
CA GLU A 26 14.49 -4.13 18.54
C GLU A 26 15.55 -4.48 17.47
N PRO A 27 16.09 -5.72 17.45
CA PRO A 27 17.05 -6.13 16.44
C PRO A 27 16.42 -6.16 15.04
N ILE A 28 17.25 -5.93 14.02
CA ILE A 28 16.83 -5.93 12.61
C ILE A 28 16.38 -7.35 12.19
N SER A 29 15.08 -7.54 12.00
CA SER A 29 14.44 -8.76 11.51
C SER A 29 14.42 -8.88 9.98
N THR A 30 14.03 -10.05 9.46
CA THR A 30 13.93 -10.31 8.03
C THR A 30 12.84 -9.46 7.36
N ASP A 31 11.73 -9.17 8.04
CA ASP A 31 10.70 -8.26 7.54
C ASP A 31 11.19 -6.80 7.45
N ASN A 32 12.06 -6.35 8.37
CA ASN A 32 12.73 -5.04 8.27
C ASN A 32 13.58 -4.95 6.99
N LEU A 33 14.35 -6.01 6.70
CA LEU A 33 15.15 -6.09 5.48
C LEU A 33 14.28 -6.08 4.23
N LEU A 34 13.17 -6.82 4.22
CA LEU A 34 12.23 -6.82 3.10
C LEU A 34 11.62 -5.43 2.83
N VAL A 35 11.28 -4.68 3.87
CA VAL A 35 10.81 -3.29 3.73
C VAL A 35 11.87 -2.40 3.08
N GLY A 36 13.15 -2.57 3.42
CA GLY A 36 14.26 -1.88 2.78
C GLY A 36 14.42 -2.26 1.31
N LEU A 37 14.39 -3.57 1.01
CA LEU A 37 14.50 -4.12 -0.34
C LEU A 37 13.37 -3.63 -1.27
N ALA A 38 12.17 -3.41 -0.75
CA ALA A 38 11.05 -2.85 -1.53
C ALA A 38 11.30 -1.41 -2.06
N SER A 39 12.43 -0.79 -1.75
CA SER A 39 12.89 0.48 -2.36
C SER A 39 14.28 0.41 -2.99
N ALA A 40 14.98 -0.71 -2.86
CA ALA A 40 16.36 -0.83 -3.28
C ALA A 40 16.47 -1.09 -4.79
N GLU A 41 17.54 -0.58 -5.39
CA GLU A 41 17.87 -0.89 -6.77
C GLU A 41 18.07 -2.40 -6.96
N GLY A 42 17.69 -2.94 -8.13
CA GLY A 42 17.79 -4.37 -8.42
C GLY A 42 16.69 -5.27 -7.86
N THR A 43 15.92 -4.81 -6.85
CA THR A 43 14.79 -5.56 -6.27
C THR A 43 13.45 -4.82 -6.35
N ARG A 44 13.47 -3.48 -6.39
CA ARG A 44 12.26 -2.67 -6.47
C ARG A 44 11.33 -3.09 -7.61
N ASP A 45 11.81 -3.23 -8.84
CA ASP A 45 10.93 -3.48 -9.98
C ASP A 45 10.23 -4.85 -9.89
N VAL A 46 10.92 -5.87 -9.36
CA VAL A 46 10.34 -7.21 -9.22
C VAL A 46 9.35 -7.28 -8.05
N LEU A 47 9.64 -6.56 -6.95
CA LEU A 47 8.71 -6.45 -5.81
C LEU A 47 7.51 -5.56 -6.17
N ASP A 48 7.71 -4.47 -6.90
CA ASP A 48 6.65 -3.64 -7.47
C ASP A 48 5.80 -4.46 -8.44
N ALA A 49 6.37 -5.34 -9.27
CA ALA A 49 5.61 -6.26 -10.14
C ALA A 49 4.76 -7.28 -9.35
N ALA A 50 5.18 -7.62 -8.13
CA ALA A 50 4.40 -8.42 -7.17
C ALA A 50 3.42 -7.57 -6.34
N GLU A 51 3.28 -6.28 -6.64
CA GLU A 51 2.51 -5.29 -5.88
C GLU A 51 2.98 -5.06 -4.43
N LEU A 52 4.17 -5.56 -4.07
CA LEU A 52 4.81 -5.38 -2.79
C LEU A 52 5.70 -4.13 -2.78
N THR A 53 5.07 -2.96 -2.82
CA THR A 53 5.80 -1.70 -2.66
C THR A 53 6.29 -1.53 -1.22
N ARG A 54 7.19 -0.58 -0.99
CA ARG A 54 7.59 -0.18 0.37
C ARG A 54 6.39 0.17 1.26
N THR A 55 5.38 0.84 0.72
CA THR A 55 4.18 1.23 1.49
C THR A 55 3.38 0.02 1.93
N VAL A 56 3.24 -0.97 1.03
CA VAL A 56 2.56 -2.24 1.36
C VAL A 56 3.35 -3.02 2.40
N ALA A 57 4.63 -3.25 2.16
CA ALA A 57 5.48 -4.00 3.08
C ALA A 57 5.54 -3.37 4.48
N ALA A 58 5.75 -2.05 4.56
CA ALA A 58 5.80 -1.34 5.83
C ALA A 58 4.45 -1.38 6.54
N SER A 59 3.34 -1.22 5.81
CA SER A 59 2.02 -1.30 6.40
C SER A 59 1.77 -2.69 7.00
N VAL A 60 1.92 -3.76 6.23
CA VAL A 60 1.63 -5.12 6.71
C VAL A 60 2.51 -5.47 7.91
N ARG A 61 3.79 -5.12 7.86
CA ARG A 61 4.70 -5.24 9.01
C ARG A 61 4.17 -4.52 10.25
N ASP A 62 3.82 -3.24 10.12
CA ASP A 62 3.38 -2.43 11.26
C ASP A 62 2.09 -2.98 11.90
N HIS A 63 1.21 -3.61 11.09
CA HIS A 63 0.02 -4.33 11.61
C HIS A 63 0.36 -5.65 12.30
N ARG A 64 1.45 -6.32 11.90
CA ARG A 64 1.89 -7.62 12.40
C ARG A 64 2.84 -7.55 13.58
N ARG A 65 3.16 -6.36 14.10
CA ARG A 65 4.26 -6.13 15.05
C ARG A 65 4.32 -7.11 16.23
N THR A 66 3.18 -7.60 16.72
CA THR A 66 3.11 -8.55 17.84
C THR A 66 2.51 -9.92 17.49
N ALA A 67 2.17 -10.17 16.23
CA ALA A 67 1.37 -11.31 15.79
C ALA A 67 2.04 -12.12 14.67
N TRP A 68 3.37 -12.22 14.72
CA TRP A 68 4.15 -13.09 13.84
C TRP A 68 4.05 -14.55 14.29
N VAL A 69 3.81 -15.45 13.34
CA VAL A 69 3.93 -16.90 13.59
C VAL A 69 5.41 -17.31 13.55
N SER A 70 6.18 -16.71 12.64
CA SER A 70 7.62 -16.82 12.60
C SER A 70 8.28 -16.03 13.73
N ASP A 71 9.14 -16.68 14.49
CA ASP A 71 9.90 -16.02 15.54
C ASP A 71 11.19 -15.35 15.03
N ASP A 72 11.52 -15.42 13.73
CA ASP A 72 12.82 -15.01 13.20
C ASP A 72 13.98 -15.52 14.09
N ARG A 73 13.81 -16.73 14.62
CA ARG A 73 14.67 -17.53 15.54
C ARG A 73 15.84 -16.81 16.21
N GLY A 74 15.93 -16.92 17.54
CA GLY A 74 17.18 -16.67 18.29
C GLY A 74 17.37 -15.23 18.78
N GLY A 75 18.45 -15.04 19.56
CA GLY A 75 18.82 -13.74 20.14
C GLY A 75 19.49 -12.80 19.14
N PRO A 76 19.79 -11.56 19.55
CA PRO A 76 20.44 -10.57 18.71
C PRO A 76 21.86 -11.03 18.32
N VAL A 77 22.22 -10.82 17.06
CA VAL A 77 23.54 -11.04 16.50
C VAL A 77 24.08 -9.67 16.07
N GLU A 78 25.19 -9.26 16.65
CA GLU A 78 25.89 -8.04 16.24
C GLU A 78 26.55 -8.26 14.87
N VAL A 79 26.18 -7.41 13.92
CA VAL A 79 26.75 -7.37 12.58
C VAL A 79 27.24 -5.96 12.29
N VAL A 80 28.52 -5.85 11.91
CA VAL A 80 29.08 -4.60 11.37
C VAL A 80 28.80 -4.58 9.89
N VAL A 81 27.96 -3.64 9.43
CA VAL A 81 27.46 -3.56 8.05
C VAL A 81 28.43 -2.85 7.10
N SER A 82 29.25 -1.91 7.59
CA SER A 82 30.20 -1.17 6.76
C SER A 82 31.54 -0.97 7.46
N ALA A 83 32.61 -0.79 6.69
CA ALA A 83 33.92 -0.49 7.24
C ALA A 83 33.87 0.80 8.07
N GLY A 84 34.01 0.67 9.39
CA GLY A 84 33.94 1.80 10.33
C GLY A 84 32.51 2.24 10.71
N GLY A 85 31.48 1.48 10.34
CA GLY A 85 30.12 1.68 10.84
C GLY A 85 29.95 1.16 12.27
N GLU A 86 29.01 1.73 13.01
CA GLU A 86 28.59 1.19 14.30
C GLU A 86 27.98 -0.22 14.10
N PRO A 87 28.24 -1.18 15.02
CA PRO A 87 27.56 -2.46 15.02
C PRO A 87 26.03 -2.26 15.08
N ALA A 88 25.29 -3.04 14.31
CA ALA A 88 23.84 -3.12 14.42
C ALA A 88 23.44 -4.53 14.86
N GLU A 89 22.39 -4.62 15.67
CA GLU A 89 21.84 -5.90 16.09
C GLU A 89 20.85 -6.44 15.04
N PHE A 90 21.00 -7.71 14.69
CA PHE A 90 20.11 -8.43 13.77
C PHE A 90 19.51 -9.63 14.48
N THR A 91 18.34 -10.06 14.05
CA THR A 91 17.85 -11.40 14.39
C THR A 91 18.76 -12.47 13.79
N THR A 92 18.78 -13.69 14.35
CA THR A 92 19.63 -14.75 13.77
C THR A 92 19.20 -15.09 12.35
N ALA A 93 17.90 -15.11 12.06
CA ALA A 93 17.37 -15.34 10.71
C ALA A 93 17.86 -14.28 9.69
N ALA A 94 17.88 -13.00 10.08
CA ALA A 94 18.38 -11.92 9.25
C ALA A 94 19.91 -12.02 9.02
N ALA A 95 20.67 -12.31 10.08
CA ALA A 95 22.12 -12.55 9.96
C ALA A 95 22.43 -13.75 9.05
N ASP A 96 21.68 -14.85 9.17
CA ASP A 96 21.84 -16.03 8.31
C ASP A 96 21.48 -15.76 6.85
N ALA A 97 20.48 -14.92 6.58
CA ALA A 97 20.18 -14.47 5.22
C ALA A 97 21.34 -13.67 4.62
N LEU A 98 21.94 -12.75 5.39
CA LEU A 98 23.13 -12.00 4.95
C LEU A 98 24.33 -12.91 4.65
N ARG A 99 24.62 -13.86 5.55
CA ARG A 99 25.70 -14.84 5.37
C ARG A 99 25.49 -15.70 4.12
N ARG A 100 24.25 -16.14 3.86
CA ARG A 100 23.88 -16.89 2.65
C ARG A 100 24.07 -16.05 1.40
N ALA A 101 23.64 -14.79 1.42
CA ALA A 101 23.80 -13.88 0.30
C ALA A 101 25.28 -13.63 -0.03
N GLU A 102 26.13 -13.36 0.97
CA GLU A 102 27.57 -13.21 0.78
C GLU A 102 28.22 -14.47 0.22
N ARG A 103 27.90 -15.63 0.78
CA ARG A 103 28.45 -16.90 0.31
C ARG A 103 28.11 -17.14 -1.15
N ALA A 104 26.84 -16.95 -1.52
CA ALA A 104 26.40 -17.09 -2.91
C ALA A 104 27.10 -16.10 -3.84
N ALA A 105 27.37 -14.86 -3.40
CA ALA A 105 28.14 -13.90 -4.18
C ALA A 105 29.59 -14.37 -4.39
N ARG A 106 30.27 -14.82 -3.33
CA ARG A 106 31.65 -15.34 -3.40
C ARG A 106 31.77 -16.60 -4.25
N GLU A 107 30.83 -17.53 -4.14
CA GLU A 107 30.77 -18.75 -4.98
C GLU A 107 30.63 -18.42 -6.48
N ASN A 108 30.02 -17.27 -6.80
CA ASN A 108 29.92 -16.74 -8.16
C ASN A 108 31.08 -15.79 -8.53
N GLY A 109 32.16 -15.76 -7.74
CA GLY A 109 33.36 -14.95 -8.01
C GLY A 109 33.18 -13.44 -7.83
N ARG A 110 32.16 -13.00 -7.07
CA ARG A 110 31.92 -11.59 -6.76
C ARG A 110 32.44 -11.24 -5.37
N ASP A 111 32.94 -10.01 -5.22
CA ASP A 111 33.53 -9.48 -3.98
C ASP A 111 32.50 -8.92 -2.97
N GLY A 112 31.22 -9.29 -3.14
CA GLY A 112 30.13 -8.83 -2.27
C GLY A 112 28.76 -9.17 -2.82
N CYS A 113 27.78 -9.28 -1.92
CA CYS A 113 26.39 -9.45 -2.30
C CYS A 113 25.71 -8.09 -2.60
N ASP A 114 24.66 -8.13 -3.39
CA ASP A 114 23.78 -6.99 -3.65
C ASP A 114 22.36 -7.21 -3.11
N SER A 115 21.49 -6.22 -3.29
CA SER A 115 20.10 -6.30 -2.87
C SER A 115 19.36 -7.52 -3.44
N ARG A 116 19.70 -7.95 -4.67
CA ARG A 116 19.09 -9.11 -5.31
C ARG A 116 19.49 -10.40 -4.61
N ASP A 117 20.77 -10.55 -4.29
CA ASP A 117 21.29 -11.70 -3.55
C ASP A 117 20.64 -11.83 -2.17
N LEU A 118 20.49 -10.70 -1.47
CA LEU A 118 19.84 -10.68 -0.16
C LEU A 118 18.37 -11.10 -0.27
N LEU A 119 17.64 -10.60 -1.28
CA LEU A 119 16.26 -11.02 -1.49
C LEU A 119 16.17 -12.52 -1.80
N ILE A 120 17.04 -13.07 -2.65
CA ILE A 120 17.10 -14.51 -2.92
C ILE A 120 17.37 -15.31 -1.63
N ALA A 121 18.32 -14.85 -0.80
CA ALA A 121 18.66 -15.52 0.45
C ALA A 121 17.49 -15.51 1.46
N LEU A 122 16.75 -14.41 1.55
CA LEU A 122 15.53 -14.31 2.38
C LEU A 122 14.46 -15.31 1.89
N LEU A 123 14.23 -15.40 0.58
CA LEU A 123 13.27 -16.32 -0.02
C LEU A 123 13.68 -17.80 0.09
N GLY A 124 14.95 -18.07 0.39
CA GLY A 124 15.45 -19.43 0.62
C GLY A 124 15.08 -20.02 1.97
N ASP A 125 14.49 -19.24 2.89
CA ASP A 125 13.92 -19.73 4.14
C ASP A 125 12.44 -19.35 4.22
N GLU A 126 11.56 -20.34 4.01
CA GLU A 126 10.11 -20.15 4.00
C GLU A 126 9.51 -19.86 5.40
N GLN A 127 10.31 -20.06 6.45
CA GLN A 127 9.89 -19.93 7.83
C GLN A 127 10.23 -18.58 8.45
N ASN A 128 10.88 -17.66 7.73
CA ASN A 128 11.19 -16.32 8.24
C ASN A 128 10.01 -15.34 8.08
N ARG A 129 10.07 -14.22 8.80
CA ARG A 129 9.03 -13.17 8.77
C ARG A 129 8.91 -12.50 7.41
N ALA A 130 9.99 -12.37 6.64
CA ALA A 130 9.92 -11.86 5.26
C ALA A 130 9.03 -12.74 4.37
N ALA A 131 9.20 -14.06 4.42
CA ALA A 131 8.41 -15.02 3.68
C ALA A 131 6.96 -15.09 4.17
N GLU A 132 6.73 -14.94 5.48
CA GLU A 132 5.38 -14.79 6.06
C GLU A 132 4.69 -13.51 5.54
N LEU A 133 5.37 -12.36 5.60
CA LEU A 133 4.86 -11.08 5.10
C LEU A 133 4.49 -11.16 3.61
N LEU A 134 5.35 -11.77 2.78
CA LEU A 134 5.05 -11.97 1.35
C LEU A 134 3.78 -12.80 1.14
N ARG A 135 3.59 -13.88 1.91
CA ARG A 135 2.39 -14.72 1.84
C ARG A 135 1.14 -13.97 2.28
N ASP A 136 1.22 -13.17 3.33
CA ASP A 136 0.12 -12.31 3.80
C ASP A 136 -0.30 -11.29 2.74
N CYS A 137 0.66 -10.77 1.97
CA CYS A 137 0.41 -9.89 0.83
C CYS A 137 -0.13 -10.63 -0.42
N GLY A 138 -0.22 -11.96 -0.40
CA GLY A 138 -0.62 -12.77 -1.55
C GLY A 138 0.45 -12.86 -2.65
N VAL A 139 1.72 -12.54 -2.34
CA VAL A 139 2.81 -12.61 -3.31
C VAL A 139 3.13 -14.08 -3.63
N PRO A 140 3.21 -14.49 -4.91
CA PRO A 140 3.61 -15.85 -5.27
C PRO A 140 5.13 -16.06 -5.06
N VAL A 141 5.53 -16.35 -3.82
CA VAL A 141 6.94 -16.47 -3.36
C VAL A 141 7.79 -17.36 -4.28
N ALA A 142 7.26 -18.51 -4.72
CA ALA A 142 7.97 -19.42 -5.62
C ALA A 142 8.26 -18.79 -6.99
N ALA A 143 7.29 -18.07 -7.58
CA ALA A 143 7.46 -17.39 -8.85
C ALA A 143 8.39 -16.17 -8.74
N LEU A 144 8.32 -15.44 -7.62
CA LEU A 144 9.23 -14.33 -7.32
C LEU A 144 10.68 -14.83 -7.24
N ARG A 145 10.91 -15.93 -6.51
CA ARG A 145 12.23 -16.57 -6.40
C ARG A 145 12.75 -17.04 -7.77
N GLU A 146 11.92 -17.75 -8.54
CA GLU A 146 12.28 -18.17 -9.89
C GLU A 146 12.65 -16.98 -10.80
N SER A 147 11.89 -15.89 -10.73
CA SER A 147 12.16 -14.65 -11.49
C SER A 147 13.53 -14.08 -11.14
N LEU A 148 13.87 -14.06 -9.84
CA LEU A 148 15.15 -13.59 -9.32
C LEU A 148 16.31 -14.52 -9.65
N GLU A 149 16.13 -15.83 -9.62
CA GLU A 149 17.19 -16.77 -9.97
C GLU A 149 17.48 -16.75 -11.48
N ARG A 150 16.44 -16.63 -12.31
CA ARG A 150 16.56 -16.73 -13.78
C ARG A 150 16.81 -15.40 -14.49
N GLY A 151 16.79 -14.27 -13.79
CA GLY A 151 16.96 -12.97 -14.46
C GLY A 151 15.76 -12.55 -15.31
N ARG A 152 14.56 -13.08 -15.03
CA ARG A 152 13.37 -12.87 -15.88
C ARG A 152 12.37 -11.95 -15.20
N PRO A 153 11.62 -11.12 -15.94
CA PRO A 153 10.52 -10.35 -15.36
C PRO A 153 9.49 -11.27 -14.69
N LEU A 154 9.08 -10.91 -13.48
CA LEU A 154 7.97 -11.57 -12.80
C LEU A 154 6.68 -11.33 -13.58
N ARG A 155 5.93 -12.41 -13.85
CA ARG A 155 4.63 -12.35 -14.54
C ARG A 155 3.54 -12.78 -13.58
N VAL A 156 2.86 -11.81 -12.98
CA VAL A 156 1.66 -12.03 -12.16
C VAL A 156 0.46 -11.48 -12.93
N ALA A 157 -0.62 -12.25 -12.96
CA ALA A 157 -1.88 -11.76 -13.52
C ALA A 157 -2.40 -10.65 -12.62
N ASP A 158 -2.63 -9.47 -13.18
CA ASP A 158 -3.18 -8.32 -12.45
C ASP A 158 -4.65 -8.61 -12.10
N PRO A 159 -5.00 -8.81 -10.82
CA PRO A 159 -6.37 -9.12 -10.44
C PRO A 159 -7.26 -7.88 -10.46
N VAL A 160 -6.69 -6.68 -10.49
CA VAL A 160 -7.41 -5.41 -10.33
C VAL A 160 -7.89 -4.93 -11.71
N PRO A 161 -9.20 -4.63 -11.86
CA PRO A 161 -9.73 -4.02 -13.07
C PRO A 161 -8.99 -2.72 -13.43
N ARG A 162 -8.79 -2.50 -14.75
CA ARG A 162 -8.01 -1.36 -15.26
C ARG A 162 -8.53 -0.01 -14.78
N GLU A 163 -9.84 0.11 -14.57
CA GLU A 163 -10.48 1.33 -14.08
C GLU A 163 -10.00 1.73 -12.67
N LEU A 164 -9.60 0.75 -11.85
CA LEU A 164 -9.12 0.94 -10.48
C LEU A 164 -7.60 1.09 -10.38
N HIS A 165 -6.83 0.87 -11.45
CA HIS A 165 -5.35 0.88 -11.42
C HIS A 165 -4.77 2.14 -10.82
N ARG A 166 -5.38 3.29 -11.10
CA ARG A 166 -4.92 4.55 -10.53
C ARG A 166 -5.13 4.61 -9.01
N VAL A 167 -6.32 4.21 -8.55
CA VAL A 167 -6.67 4.20 -7.13
C VAL A 167 -5.77 3.20 -6.40
N ARG A 168 -5.52 2.03 -7.02
CA ARG A 168 -4.51 1.05 -6.59
C ARG A 168 -3.15 1.70 -6.43
N ASP A 169 -2.63 2.31 -7.49
CA ASP A 169 -1.27 2.84 -7.51
C ASP A 169 -1.08 3.95 -6.47
N MET A 170 -2.14 4.67 -6.09
CA MET A 170 -2.12 5.60 -4.96
C MET A 170 -2.13 4.89 -3.61
N LEU A 171 -2.97 3.87 -3.44
CA LEU A 171 -3.05 3.06 -2.22
C LEU A 171 -1.71 2.40 -1.89
N ILE A 172 -1.11 1.73 -2.88
CA ILE A 172 0.17 1.04 -2.72
C ILE A 172 1.36 2.00 -2.87
N GLY A 173 1.16 3.31 -3.01
CA GLY A 173 2.25 4.29 -2.98
C GLY A 173 3.19 4.27 -4.21
N ARG A 174 2.77 3.69 -5.34
CA ARG A 174 3.45 3.85 -6.65
C ARG A 174 3.31 5.27 -7.18
N THR A 175 2.14 5.87 -6.97
CA THR A 175 1.84 7.27 -7.29
C THR A 175 1.47 8.02 -6.03
N ARG A 176 1.44 9.35 -6.13
CA ARG A 176 1.09 10.23 -5.00
C ARG A 176 -0.12 11.08 -5.37
N TYR A 177 -1.00 11.31 -4.39
CA TYR A 177 -1.96 12.39 -4.49
C TYR A 177 -1.18 13.71 -4.72
N PRO A 178 -1.55 14.52 -5.73
CA PRO A 178 -0.95 15.84 -5.93
C PRO A 178 -0.98 16.61 -4.62
N ARG A 179 0.14 17.29 -4.28
CA ARG A 179 0.25 18.06 -3.03
C ARG A 179 -0.96 18.95 -2.87
N VAL A 180 -1.84 18.60 -1.93
CA VAL A 180 -3.05 19.37 -1.74
C VAL A 180 -2.64 20.73 -1.19
N ARG A 181 -3.29 21.80 -1.62
CA ARG A 181 -2.86 23.16 -1.26
C ARG A 181 -3.02 23.48 0.25
N PHE A 182 -3.74 22.64 1.00
CA PHE A 182 -3.89 22.75 2.46
C PHE A 182 -2.63 22.35 3.25
N TRP A 183 -1.62 21.79 2.57
CA TRP A 183 -0.34 21.37 3.15
C TRP A 183 0.65 22.53 3.38
N ARG A 184 0.16 23.78 3.37
CA ARG A 184 0.93 24.97 3.76
C ARG A 184 1.21 25.04 5.26
N ASN A 185 0.63 24.15 6.06
CA ASN A 185 1.05 23.95 7.44
C ASN A 185 2.26 22.99 7.45
N PRO A 186 3.48 23.48 7.79
CA PRO A 186 4.70 22.66 7.78
C PRO A 186 4.62 21.47 8.74
N LEU A 187 3.83 21.57 9.83
CA LEU A 187 3.61 20.45 10.74
C LEU A 187 2.84 19.33 10.07
N LEU A 188 1.77 19.61 9.34
CA LEU A 188 1.05 18.58 8.59
C LEU A 188 1.93 18.00 7.48
N ALA A 189 2.75 18.82 6.79
CA ALA A 189 3.71 18.35 5.79
C ALA A 189 4.75 17.34 6.31
N ILE A 190 5.07 17.36 7.61
CA ILE A 190 5.92 16.38 8.28
C ILE A 190 5.15 15.07 8.56
N VAL A 191 3.86 15.14 8.84
CA VAL A 191 2.97 13.96 9.01
C VAL A 191 2.35 13.48 7.68
N ALA A 192 2.86 13.97 6.54
CA ALA A 192 2.25 13.78 5.24
C ALA A 192 2.33 12.35 4.72
N PRO A 193 1.21 11.78 4.24
CA PRO A 193 1.09 10.41 3.77
C PRO A 193 1.66 10.22 2.37
N ALA A 194 2.80 10.84 2.05
CA ALA A 194 3.43 10.66 0.74
C ALA A 194 3.81 9.19 0.47
N ARG A 195 3.78 8.33 1.50
CA ARG A 195 3.93 6.87 1.46
C ARG A 195 3.19 6.14 2.60
N THR A 196 2.17 6.74 3.19
CA THR A 196 1.41 6.11 4.29
C THR A 196 0.23 5.36 3.73
N ASN A 197 -0.02 4.15 4.23
CA ASN A 197 -1.22 3.40 3.87
C ASN A 197 -2.47 4.18 4.30
N LEU A 198 -3.31 4.53 3.34
CA LEU A 198 -4.55 5.28 3.57
C LEU A 198 -5.75 4.37 3.86
N ALA A 199 -5.65 3.06 3.59
CA ALA A 199 -6.76 2.13 3.78
C ALA A 199 -7.27 2.03 5.24
N PRO A 200 -6.44 2.21 6.29
CA PRO A 200 -6.95 2.30 7.67
C PRO A 200 -7.80 3.56 7.94
N HIS A 201 -7.72 4.57 7.07
CA HIS A 201 -8.35 5.89 7.22
C HIS A 201 -9.30 6.21 6.05
N PRO A 202 -10.40 5.46 5.87
CA PRO A 202 -11.23 5.55 4.67
C PRO A 202 -11.80 6.95 4.43
N LEU A 203 -12.18 7.71 5.45
CA LEU A 203 -12.73 9.06 5.20
C LEU A 203 -11.68 10.06 4.71
N LEU A 204 -10.44 9.94 5.19
CA LEU A 204 -9.31 10.73 4.67
C LEU A 204 -9.02 10.33 3.22
N TRP A 205 -8.96 9.03 2.94
CA TRP A 205 -8.75 8.50 1.60
C TRP A 205 -9.87 8.97 0.64
N GLN A 206 -11.12 8.85 1.06
CA GLN A 206 -12.30 9.24 0.30
C GLN A 206 -12.25 10.72 -0.07
N MET A 207 -11.85 11.58 0.86
CA MET A 207 -11.73 13.02 0.60
C MET A 207 -10.64 13.32 -0.45
N LEU A 208 -9.51 12.62 -0.40
CA LEU A 208 -8.44 12.77 -1.39
C LEU A 208 -8.88 12.26 -2.76
N GLU A 209 -9.48 11.07 -2.80
CA GLU A 209 -9.95 10.43 -4.03
C GLU A 209 -11.10 11.22 -4.68
N THR A 210 -12.02 11.77 -3.90
CA THR A 210 -13.10 12.65 -4.40
C THR A 210 -12.56 13.84 -5.20
N ARG A 211 -11.49 14.48 -4.71
CA ARG A 211 -10.85 15.60 -5.41
C ARG A 211 -10.22 15.16 -6.71
N GLU A 212 -9.63 13.99 -6.69
CA GLU A 212 -8.98 13.43 -7.86
C GLU A 212 -9.97 12.98 -8.93
N GLN A 213 -11.07 12.33 -8.56
CA GLN A 213 -12.16 11.99 -9.49
C GLN A 213 -12.70 13.26 -10.17
N ALA A 214 -12.89 14.35 -9.40
CA ALA A 214 -13.27 15.65 -9.96
C ALA A 214 -12.21 16.20 -10.92
N ARG A 215 -10.92 16.12 -10.55
CA ARG A 215 -9.79 16.61 -11.37
C ARG A 215 -9.70 15.87 -12.70
N GLU A 216 -9.83 14.54 -12.70
CA GLU A 216 -9.82 13.74 -13.94
C GLU A 216 -10.93 14.13 -14.90
N ARG A 217 -12.06 14.58 -14.37
CA ARG A 217 -13.21 15.04 -15.13
C ARG A 217 -13.13 16.54 -15.46
N GLY A 218 -11.96 17.17 -15.28
CA GLY A 218 -11.73 18.57 -15.60
C GLY A 218 -12.40 19.57 -14.65
N ARG A 219 -12.86 19.12 -13.47
CA ARG A 219 -13.57 19.98 -12.51
C ARG A 219 -12.63 20.56 -11.47
N ARG A 220 -12.83 21.84 -11.16
CA ARG A 220 -12.12 22.54 -10.09
C ARG A 220 -12.68 22.24 -8.71
N THR A 221 -13.98 21.96 -8.62
CA THR A 221 -14.69 21.72 -7.37
C THR A 221 -15.37 20.35 -7.44
N PRO A 222 -15.14 19.47 -6.45
CA PRO A 222 -15.78 18.15 -6.43
C PRO A 222 -17.29 18.25 -6.19
N GLY A 223 -18.05 17.41 -6.90
CA GLY A 223 -19.47 17.21 -6.67
C GLY A 223 -19.79 15.99 -5.82
N SER A 224 -21.07 15.80 -5.51
CA SER A 224 -21.57 14.62 -4.78
C SER A 224 -21.35 13.30 -5.56
N ASP A 225 -21.41 13.33 -6.89
CA ASP A 225 -21.10 12.19 -7.75
C ASP A 225 -19.64 11.76 -7.71
N ASP A 226 -18.70 12.72 -7.62
CA ASP A 226 -17.27 12.43 -7.50
C ASP A 226 -16.96 11.77 -6.14
N ALA A 227 -17.68 12.17 -5.09
CA ALA A 227 -17.61 11.57 -3.76
C ALA A 227 -18.16 10.14 -3.73
N LEU A 228 -19.27 9.90 -4.43
CA LEU A 228 -19.88 8.58 -4.59
C LEU A 228 -18.97 7.62 -5.37
N LEU A 229 -18.38 8.08 -6.47
CA LEU A 229 -17.41 7.32 -7.26
C LEU A 229 -16.17 6.94 -6.43
N ALA A 230 -15.62 7.89 -5.67
CA ALA A 230 -14.49 7.65 -4.78
C ALA A 230 -14.79 6.57 -3.73
N LEU A 231 -15.94 6.68 -3.06
CA LEU A 231 -16.37 5.74 -2.03
C LEU A 231 -16.48 4.30 -2.59
N LEU A 232 -17.04 4.13 -3.78
CA LEU A 232 -17.18 2.81 -4.41
C LEU A 232 -15.84 2.26 -4.92
N ALA A 233 -15.00 3.11 -5.55
CA ALA A 233 -13.67 2.71 -6.00
C ALA A 233 -12.80 2.18 -4.87
N MET A 234 -12.84 2.87 -3.72
CA MET A 234 -12.08 2.46 -2.54
C MET A 234 -12.56 1.13 -1.96
N TYR A 235 -13.87 0.92 -1.84
CA TYR A 235 -14.40 -0.35 -1.35
C TYR A 235 -14.05 -1.51 -2.28
N GLU A 236 -14.24 -1.35 -3.59
CA GLU A 236 -13.88 -2.39 -4.56
C GLU A 236 -12.38 -2.69 -4.51
N LEU A 237 -11.54 -1.67 -4.40
CA LEU A 237 -10.10 -1.85 -4.29
C LEU A 237 -9.70 -2.53 -2.97
N ALA A 238 -10.31 -2.15 -1.86
CA ALA A 238 -10.04 -2.77 -0.55
C ALA A 238 -10.22 -4.29 -0.64
N ARG A 239 -11.25 -4.78 -1.34
CA ARG A 239 -11.45 -6.23 -1.53
C ARG A 239 -10.28 -6.98 -2.19
N TYR A 240 -9.43 -6.28 -2.97
CA TYR A 240 -8.22 -6.86 -3.55
C TYR A 240 -7.00 -6.79 -2.62
N TYR A 241 -7.00 -5.90 -1.63
CA TYR A 241 -5.90 -5.70 -0.68
C TYR A 241 -6.37 -5.85 0.78
N PRO A 242 -6.93 -7.02 1.18
CA PRO A 242 -7.39 -7.26 2.55
C PRO A 242 -6.29 -7.05 3.61
N HIS A 243 -5.02 -7.26 3.25
CA HIS A 243 -3.88 -7.07 4.14
C HIS A 243 -3.56 -5.60 4.45
N LEU A 244 -4.15 -4.63 3.72
CA LEU A 244 -3.92 -3.19 3.94
C LEU A 244 -4.94 -2.54 4.88
N TYR A 245 -5.97 -3.23 5.34
CA TYR A 245 -6.88 -2.69 6.34
C TYR A 245 -7.20 -3.74 7.40
N GLU A 246 -7.32 -3.30 8.65
CA GLU A 246 -7.72 -4.17 9.75
C GLU A 246 -9.08 -4.81 9.45
N THR A 247 -9.21 -6.09 9.78
CA THR A 247 -10.42 -6.91 9.63
C THR A 247 -11.66 -6.16 10.09
N GLY A 248 -12.47 -5.71 9.13
CA GLY A 248 -13.75 -5.05 9.39
C GLY A 248 -14.27 -4.27 8.19
N ASP A 249 -15.07 -4.93 7.35
CA ASP A 249 -15.86 -4.31 6.27
C ASP A 249 -16.69 -3.11 6.76
N ALA A 250 -16.98 -3.03 8.07
CA ALA A 250 -17.76 -1.98 8.70
C ALA A 250 -17.26 -0.56 8.39
N ARG A 251 -15.94 -0.33 8.28
CA ARG A 251 -15.43 1.02 7.95
C ARG A 251 -15.70 1.41 6.49
N TYR A 252 -15.88 0.44 5.60
CA TYR A 252 -16.24 0.59 4.19
C TYR A 252 -17.71 0.28 3.91
N SER A 253 -18.56 0.29 4.94
CA SER A 253 -19.97 -0.08 4.89
C SER A 253 -20.78 0.69 3.85
N GLY A 254 -20.47 1.96 3.57
CA GLY A 254 -21.14 2.71 2.49
C GLY A 254 -20.87 2.11 1.11
N GLY A 255 -19.61 1.75 0.82
CA GLY A 255 -19.25 1.11 -0.44
C GLY A 255 -19.82 -0.31 -0.55
N ALA A 256 -19.82 -1.04 0.57
CA ALA A 256 -20.46 -2.34 0.66
C ALA A 256 -21.97 -2.28 0.36
N ALA A 257 -22.68 -1.28 0.87
CA ALA A 257 -24.10 -1.10 0.62
C ALA A 257 -24.42 -0.84 -0.87
N LEU A 258 -23.61 -0.02 -1.54
CA LEU A 258 -23.74 0.20 -2.99
C LEU A 258 -23.46 -1.07 -3.79
N ALA A 259 -22.39 -1.78 -3.44
CA ALA A 259 -22.03 -3.04 -4.11
C ALA A 259 -23.11 -4.12 -3.91
N ALA A 260 -23.72 -4.20 -2.73
CA ALA A 260 -24.83 -5.10 -2.44
C ALA A 260 -26.08 -4.80 -3.30
N ALA A 261 -26.26 -3.54 -3.70
CA ALA A 261 -27.30 -3.12 -4.65
C ALA A 261 -26.88 -3.33 -6.14
N GLY A 262 -25.78 -4.04 -6.40
CA GLY A 262 -25.29 -4.32 -7.76
C GLY A 262 -24.59 -3.14 -8.43
N VAL A 263 -24.28 -2.07 -7.67
CA VAL A 263 -23.57 -0.91 -8.20
C VAL A 263 -22.07 -1.19 -8.23
N THR A 264 -21.44 -1.03 -9.38
CA THR A 264 -19.98 -1.14 -9.53
C THR A 264 -19.35 0.18 -9.94
N TYR A 265 -18.11 0.41 -9.52
CA TYR A 265 -17.34 1.61 -9.85
C TYR A 265 -17.25 1.78 -11.37
N ALA A 266 -16.93 0.69 -12.09
CA ALA A 266 -16.82 0.72 -13.54
C ALA A 266 -18.15 1.10 -14.23
N ALA A 267 -19.28 0.55 -13.78
CA ALA A 267 -20.59 0.91 -14.33
C ALA A 267 -20.93 2.38 -14.03
N LEU A 268 -20.78 2.80 -12.77
CA LEU A 268 -21.12 4.14 -12.32
C LEU A 268 -20.25 5.21 -12.99
N ARG A 269 -18.94 4.93 -13.16
CA ARG A 269 -18.00 5.80 -13.89
C ARG A 269 -18.40 5.95 -15.36
N ARG A 270 -18.78 4.86 -16.04
CA ARG A 270 -19.26 4.91 -17.42
C ARG A 270 -20.55 5.73 -17.55
N THR A 271 -21.50 5.56 -16.65
CA THR A 271 -22.74 6.36 -16.60
C THR A 271 -22.42 7.85 -16.40
N ALA A 272 -21.53 8.16 -15.46
CA ALA A 272 -21.11 9.53 -15.16
C ALA A 272 -20.38 10.22 -16.31
N ALA A 273 -19.77 9.46 -17.23
CA ALA A 273 -19.12 9.98 -18.44
C ALA A 273 -20.09 10.28 -19.58
N ARG A 274 -21.29 9.67 -19.59
CA ARG A 274 -22.29 9.78 -20.67
C ARG A 274 -23.50 10.64 -20.31
N THR A 275 -23.64 10.98 -19.04
CA THR A 275 -24.82 11.66 -18.51
C THR A 275 -24.45 13.07 -18.05
N ASP A 276 -25.19 14.08 -18.50
CA ASP A 276 -25.14 15.38 -17.87
C ASP A 276 -25.90 15.33 -16.53
N LEU A 277 -25.13 15.37 -15.44
CA LEU A 277 -25.68 15.34 -14.08
C LEU A 277 -26.04 16.74 -13.58
N GLY A 278 -25.86 17.81 -14.36
CA GLY A 278 -26.06 19.18 -13.92
C GLY A 278 -25.17 19.58 -12.74
N ALA A 279 -25.56 20.64 -12.02
CA ALA A 279 -24.87 21.10 -10.81
C ALA A 279 -25.52 20.53 -9.54
N ASP A 280 -24.73 20.42 -8.45
CA ASP A 280 -25.31 20.13 -7.14
C ASP A 280 -26.10 21.35 -6.65
N PRO A 281 -27.26 21.17 -6.00
CA PRO A 281 -28.06 22.27 -5.45
C PRO A 281 -27.29 23.04 -4.36
N ARG A 282 -26.33 22.38 -3.71
CA ARG A 282 -25.42 22.97 -2.73
C ARG A 282 -24.01 22.39 -2.88
N PRO A 283 -22.95 23.16 -2.60
CA PRO A 283 -21.59 22.63 -2.60
C PRO A 283 -21.41 21.43 -1.67
N LEU A 284 -20.59 20.45 -2.07
CA LEU A 284 -20.34 19.22 -1.30
C LEU A 284 -20.00 19.47 0.17
N ARG A 285 -19.15 20.47 0.46
CA ARG A 285 -18.78 20.87 1.84
C ARG A 285 -19.95 21.31 2.72
N LYS A 286 -21.08 21.72 2.12
CA LYS A 286 -22.31 22.07 2.84
C LYS A 286 -23.25 20.87 2.96
N ALA A 287 -23.16 19.90 2.04
CA ALA A 287 -23.90 18.65 2.12
C ALA A 287 -23.30 17.71 3.18
N VAL A 288 -21.98 17.76 3.36
CA VAL A 288 -21.23 17.01 4.38
C VAL A 288 -20.52 18.03 5.30
N PRO A 289 -21.26 18.67 6.23
CA PRO A 289 -20.74 19.79 7.02
C PRO A 289 -19.75 19.35 8.11
N THR A 290 -19.89 18.13 8.61
CA THR A 290 -19.04 17.51 9.63
C THR A 290 -18.34 16.29 9.05
N ALA A 291 -17.20 15.91 9.65
CA ALA A 291 -16.58 14.64 9.32
C ALA A 291 -17.52 13.51 9.76
N PRO A 292 -18.03 12.67 8.85
CA PRO A 292 -18.87 11.54 9.24
C PRO A 292 -18.04 10.55 10.08
N PRO A 293 -18.67 9.71 10.91
CA PRO A 293 -17.96 8.67 11.67
C PRO A 293 -17.46 7.53 10.78
N ASP A 294 -18.15 7.23 9.68
CA ASP A 294 -17.82 6.13 8.76
C ASP A 294 -18.31 6.43 7.33
N THR A 295 -18.04 5.51 6.40
CA THR A 295 -18.45 5.64 5.00
C THR A 295 -19.96 5.45 4.77
N MET A 296 -20.68 4.81 5.70
CA MET A 296 -22.13 4.65 5.61
C MET A 296 -22.84 5.97 5.90
N GLU A 297 -22.44 6.68 6.95
CA GLU A 297 -22.99 8.00 7.26
C GLU A 297 -22.61 9.01 6.16
N LEU A 298 -21.41 8.91 5.60
CA LEU A 298 -21.06 9.68 4.40
C LEU A 298 -22.03 9.40 3.26
N LEU A 299 -22.34 8.14 2.96
CA LEU A 299 -23.29 7.77 1.92
C LEU A 299 -24.69 8.35 2.19
N ARG A 300 -25.16 8.29 3.44
CA ARG A 300 -26.44 8.92 3.85
C ARG A 300 -26.45 10.41 3.59
N LEU A 301 -25.41 11.13 3.98
CA LEU A 301 -25.29 12.57 3.73
C LEU A 301 -25.21 12.90 2.23
N LEU A 302 -24.51 12.07 1.45
CA LEU A 302 -24.45 12.20 -0.01
C LEU A 302 -25.79 11.93 -0.69
N LEU A 303 -26.72 11.21 -0.06
CA LEU A 303 -28.02 10.87 -0.65
C LEU A 303 -29.20 11.62 -0.02
N ALA A 304 -28.98 12.39 1.04
CA ALA A 304 -30.01 13.13 1.75
C ALA A 304 -30.77 14.13 0.86
N ASP A 305 -30.14 14.64 -0.20
CA ASP A 305 -30.72 15.58 -1.15
C ASP A 305 -30.99 14.88 -2.49
N ARG A 306 -32.26 14.62 -2.80
CA ARG A 306 -32.67 13.88 -4.02
C ARG A 306 -32.27 14.58 -5.31
N ASP A 307 -32.08 15.89 -5.26
CA ASP A 307 -31.75 16.71 -6.44
C ASP A 307 -30.25 16.90 -6.62
N ASN A 308 -29.41 16.15 -5.91
CA ASN A 308 -27.96 16.22 -6.09
C ASN A 308 -27.45 15.27 -7.19
N ARG A 309 -26.19 15.47 -7.58
CA ARG A 309 -25.56 14.75 -8.69
C ARG A 309 -25.36 13.26 -8.37
N ALA A 310 -25.16 12.89 -7.10
CA ALA A 310 -25.05 11.50 -6.66
C ALA A 310 -26.36 10.72 -6.89
N ASN A 311 -27.49 11.26 -6.44
CA ASN A 311 -28.81 10.66 -6.68
C ASN A 311 -29.13 10.57 -8.17
N ARG A 312 -28.89 11.65 -8.93
CA ARG A 312 -29.06 11.61 -10.40
C ARG A 312 -28.18 10.57 -11.08
N LEU A 313 -26.96 10.37 -10.60
CA LEU A 313 -26.05 9.37 -11.13
C LEU A 313 -26.53 7.94 -10.85
N LEU A 314 -27.03 7.65 -9.64
CA LEU A 314 -27.65 6.36 -9.31
C LEU A 314 -28.90 6.10 -10.17
N THR A 315 -29.78 7.08 -10.30
CA THR A 315 -30.96 7.00 -11.17
C THR A 315 -30.58 6.73 -12.62
N ALA A 316 -29.58 7.45 -13.16
CA ALA A 316 -29.08 7.23 -14.51
C ALA A 316 -28.42 5.86 -14.71
N ALA A 317 -27.95 5.23 -13.62
CA ALA A 317 -27.43 3.86 -13.63
C ALA A 317 -28.53 2.79 -13.46
N GLY A 318 -29.81 3.17 -13.41
CA GLY A 318 -30.94 2.26 -13.22
C GLY A 318 -31.21 1.88 -11.76
N ILE A 319 -30.60 2.60 -10.81
CA ILE A 319 -30.70 2.36 -9.37
C ILE A 319 -31.59 3.44 -8.77
N ALA A 320 -32.90 3.33 -9.01
CA ALA A 320 -33.89 4.25 -8.47
C ALA A 320 -34.15 3.96 -6.97
N ASP A 321 -34.40 5.01 -6.19
CA ASP A 321 -34.81 4.93 -4.78
C ASP A 321 -33.88 4.15 -3.84
N PHE A 322 -32.57 4.08 -4.14
CA PHE A 322 -31.60 3.46 -3.24
C PHE A 322 -31.61 4.13 -1.86
N ARG A 323 -31.76 3.32 -0.81
CA ARG A 323 -31.75 3.75 0.60
C ARG A 323 -30.72 2.91 1.38
N PRO A 324 -29.66 3.53 1.92
CA PRO A 324 -28.59 2.85 2.64
C PRO A 324 -28.91 2.57 4.12
#